data_AF-A0A4D4KAA5-F1
#
_entry.id   AF-A0A4D4KAA5-F1
#
_cell.length_a   1.000
_cell.length_b   1.000
_cell.length_c   1.000
_cell.angle_alpha   90.00
_cell.angle_beta   90.00
_cell.angle_gamma   90.00
#
_symmetry.space_group_name_H-M   'P 1'
#
loop_
_entity.id
_entity.type
_entity.pdbx_description
1 polymer ?
#
loop_
_entity_poly.entity_id
_entity_poly.type
_entity_poly.pdbx_seq_one_letter_code
_entity_poly.pdbx_strand_id
1 'polypeptide(L)'
;MLRLVMGMVASGAALCVPGNHENKLGRYLKGRKVRVTHGLAETVEQLDREHTADPDFVERVRAFIESLVSHYVLDGGALVVCHAGLPEKYHGRTSGRVRSHALYGETTGETDEFGLPVRYPWAEDYRGRAAVVYGHTPTPRASWLNNTICLDTGCVFGGRMTALRWPERELVDVPAERVWYEPVKPLTTEAPGGADGRPLDLADVRGRRIVETRHMGRIAVKEENAAAALEVMSRFAVDPRLLGYLPPTMAPTATSKEGTGGGAADGGFLEHPAEAFAAYRADGVRQVICEEKHMGSRAVALVCRDADLARERFGAPDGASGTIHTRTGRPFFDDVQLTETVLRVLRRALEDSGLWQELDTDWLLLDAELMPWSLKAEGLLRNQYAAVGAASRAVFPGVLAALEGAEARGVEVSALLGKQRERASDAAAFTDAYRRYCWPVDGPDGIRMAPFQILAVQGRNLATALPHDQQLALIDRMIEAEKPAADGHGARLLAPTRRLIVDTEDEASVAEGVRWWLDLTATGGEGMVVKPLQGFVRKGDGRLVQPGVKCRGREYLRIIYGPEYTRPENLDRLRVRHLGHKRSLALREYALGLEALDRLAEGEPLWRVHEAVFAVLALESEPVDPRL
;
A
#
# COMPACT_ATOMS: atom_id res chain seq x y z
N MET A 1 -18.73 -16.39 41.56
CA MET A 1 -17.74 -16.29 40.46
C MET A 1 -16.72 -17.43 40.52
N LEU A 2 -15.92 -17.58 41.60
CA LEU A 2 -14.89 -18.64 41.69
C LEU A 2 -15.43 -20.07 41.40
N ARG A 3 -16.56 -20.47 41.99
CA ARG A 3 -17.21 -21.77 41.69
C ARG A 3 -17.49 -21.96 40.18
N LEU A 4 -17.94 -20.90 39.50
CA LEU A 4 -18.23 -20.93 38.06
C LEU A 4 -16.95 -21.10 37.25
N VAL A 5 -15.93 -20.26 37.48
CA VAL A 5 -14.66 -20.32 36.73
C VAL A 5 -13.95 -21.65 36.97
N MET A 6 -13.85 -22.09 38.22
CA MET A 6 -13.28 -23.39 38.57
C MET A 6 -14.04 -24.54 37.90
N GLY A 7 -15.38 -24.47 37.87
CA GLY A 7 -16.22 -25.45 37.19
C GLY A 7 -15.97 -25.51 35.68
N MET A 8 -15.89 -24.36 35.01
CA MET A 8 -15.60 -24.28 33.57
C MET A 8 -14.20 -24.78 33.23
N VAL A 9 -13.19 -24.50 34.06
CA VAL A 9 -11.83 -25.00 33.84
C VAL A 9 -11.77 -26.51 34.10
N ALA A 10 -12.40 -26.99 35.17
CA ALA A 10 -12.43 -28.41 35.51
C ALA A 10 -13.16 -29.26 34.45
N SER A 11 -14.19 -28.72 33.80
CA SER A 11 -14.89 -29.39 32.70
C SER A 11 -14.16 -29.30 31.36
N GLY A 12 -13.08 -28.51 31.26
CA GLY A 12 -12.38 -28.24 30.01
C GLY A 12 -13.10 -27.23 29.10
N ALA A 13 -14.17 -26.59 29.56
CA ALA A 13 -14.91 -25.58 28.79
C ALA A 13 -14.16 -24.24 28.69
N ALA A 14 -13.21 -23.96 29.59
CA ALA A 14 -12.44 -22.72 29.60
C ALA A 14 -10.98 -22.92 30.03
N LEU A 15 -10.12 -22.03 29.56
CA LEU A 15 -8.78 -21.81 30.11
C LEU A 15 -8.79 -20.54 30.97
N CYS A 16 -8.00 -20.51 32.04
CA CYS A 16 -7.91 -19.37 32.94
C CYS A 16 -6.45 -18.90 33.06
N VAL A 17 -6.23 -17.60 32.89
CA VAL A 17 -4.96 -16.92 33.15
C VAL A 17 -5.07 -16.20 34.49
N PRO A 18 -4.07 -16.32 35.38
CA PRO A 18 -4.06 -15.58 36.63
C PRO A 18 -3.68 -14.12 36.38
N GLY A 19 -4.32 -13.22 37.10
CA GLY A 19 -3.95 -11.81 37.18
C GLY A 19 -3.23 -11.46 38.48
N ASN A 20 -2.92 -10.18 38.63
CA ASN A 20 -2.28 -9.66 39.84
C ASN A 20 -3.14 -9.86 41.11
N HIS A 21 -4.47 -9.96 40.96
CA HIS A 21 -5.41 -10.18 42.07
C HIS A 21 -5.39 -11.65 42.52
N GLU A 22 -5.40 -12.62 41.61
CA GLU A 22 -5.26 -14.06 41.91
C GLU A 22 -3.92 -14.33 42.59
N ASN A 23 -2.83 -13.68 42.12
CA ASN A 23 -1.52 -13.82 42.77
C ASN A 23 -1.48 -13.17 44.17
N LYS A 24 -2.28 -12.13 44.42
CA LYS A 24 -2.40 -11.51 45.75
C LYS A 24 -3.24 -12.41 46.68
N LEU A 25 -4.35 -12.94 46.20
CA LEU A 25 -5.21 -13.88 46.92
C LEU A 25 -4.46 -15.18 47.26
N GLY A 26 -3.74 -15.77 46.30
CA GLY A 26 -2.94 -16.97 46.54
C GLY A 26 -1.84 -16.76 47.60
N ARG A 27 -1.28 -15.54 47.73
CA ARG A 27 -0.36 -15.21 48.83
C ARG A 27 -1.08 -15.08 50.17
N TYR A 28 -2.26 -14.47 50.18
CA TYR A 28 -3.11 -14.37 51.37
C TYR A 28 -3.47 -15.77 51.91
N LEU A 29 -3.95 -16.66 51.04
CA LEU A 29 -4.30 -18.05 51.40
C LEU A 29 -3.11 -18.88 51.89
N LYS A 30 -1.88 -18.46 51.59
CA LYS A 30 -0.63 -19.05 52.13
C LYS A 30 -0.22 -18.47 53.50
N GLY A 31 -1.06 -17.63 54.10
CA GLY A 31 -0.76 -16.92 55.35
C GLY A 31 0.28 -15.82 55.21
N ARG A 32 0.60 -15.35 53.99
CA ARG A 32 1.53 -14.22 53.82
C ARG A 32 0.83 -12.90 54.14
N LYS A 33 1.55 -11.99 54.80
CA LYS A 33 1.07 -10.62 55.03
C LYS A 33 0.91 -9.89 53.69
N VAL A 34 -0.32 -9.53 53.34
CA VAL A 34 -0.66 -8.70 52.17
C VAL A 34 -1.49 -7.50 52.60
N ARG A 35 -1.36 -6.36 51.90
CA ARG A 35 -2.23 -5.20 52.12
C ARG A 35 -3.63 -5.51 51.59
N VAL A 36 -4.66 -5.47 52.44
CA VAL A 36 -6.06 -5.69 52.05
C VAL A 36 -6.62 -4.40 51.46
N THR A 37 -6.40 -4.23 50.15
CA THR A 37 -6.79 -3.04 49.36
C THR A 37 -7.15 -3.48 47.94
N HIS A 38 -7.80 -2.60 47.16
CA HIS A 38 -8.20 -2.84 45.76
C HIS A 38 -9.12 -4.08 45.60
N GLY A 39 -10.21 -4.14 46.38
CA GLY A 39 -11.23 -5.21 46.26
C GLY A 39 -10.93 -6.53 46.98
N LEU A 40 -9.77 -6.65 47.64
CA LEU A 40 -9.41 -7.89 48.36
C LEU A 40 -10.24 -8.10 49.63
N ALA A 41 -10.71 -7.03 50.28
CA ALA A 41 -11.48 -7.14 51.53
C ALA A 41 -12.79 -7.90 51.30
N GLU A 42 -13.50 -7.52 50.26
CA GLU A 42 -14.77 -8.10 49.82
C GLU A 42 -14.58 -9.56 49.40
N THR A 43 -13.46 -9.87 48.72
CA THR A 43 -13.13 -11.24 48.32
C THR A 43 -12.87 -12.14 49.54
N VAL A 44 -12.16 -11.64 50.55
CA VAL A 44 -11.88 -12.38 51.79
C VAL A 44 -13.18 -12.61 52.57
N GLU A 45 -14.02 -11.59 52.71
CA GLU A 45 -15.30 -11.71 53.42
C GLU A 45 -16.24 -12.73 52.75
N GLN A 46 -16.28 -12.76 51.41
CA GLN A 46 -17.05 -13.76 50.67
C GLN A 46 -16.47 -15.17 50.84
N LEU A 47 -15.14 -15.31 50.87
CA LEU A 47 -14.49 -16.60 51.10
C LEU A 47 -14.72 -17.13 52.51
N ASP A 48 -14.71 -16.28 53.54
CA ASP A 48 -14.99 -16.68 54.92
C ASP A 48 -16.44 -17.19 55.07
N ARG A 49 -17.39 -16.54 54.39
CA ARG A 49 -18.78 -17.00 54.32
C ARG A 49 -18.89 -18.37 53.62
N GLU A 50 -18.23 -18.55 52.49
CA GLU A 50 -18.21 -19.83 51.78
C GLU A 50 -17.49 -20.93 52.58
N HIS A 51 -16.40 -20.60 53.28
CA HIS A 51 -15.67 -21.54 54.13
C HIS A 51 -16.55 -22.06 55.27
N THR A 52 -17.40 -21.20 55.84
CA THR A 52 -18.37 -21.59 56.86
C THR A 52 -19.39 -22.60 56.33
N ALA A 53 -19.78 -22.48 55.05
CA ALA A 53 -20.74 -23.37 54.41
C ALA A 53 -20.11 -24.66 53.83
N ASP A 54 -18.87 -24.58 53.36
CA ASP A 54 -18.12 -25.64 52.68
C ASP A 54 -16.63 -25.49 53.03
N PRO A 55 -16.15 -26.15 54.10
CA PRO A 55 -14.80 -25.98 54.61
C PRO A 55 -13.71 -26.26 53.57
N ASP A 56 -13.96 -27.23 52.68
CA ASP A 56 -13.03 -27.65 51.63
C ASP A 56 -12.94 -26.67 50.46
N PHE A 57 -13.89 -25.73 50.33
CA PHE A 57 -13.93 -24.79 49.21
C PHE A 57 -12.67 -23.93 49.11
N VAL A 58 -12.20 -23.40 50.25
CA VAL A 58 -11.00 -22.54 50.29
C VAL A 58 -9.76 -23.29 49.82
N GLU A 59 -9.63 -24.57 50.20
CA GLU A 59 -8.50 -25.39 49.77
C GLU A 59 -8.57 -25.70 48.27
N ARG A 60 -9.77 -25.92 47.72
CA ARG A 60 -9.97 -26.05 46.26
C ARG A 60 -9.61 -24.76 45.53
N VAL A 61 -9.96 -23.59 46.07
CA VAL A 61 -9.57 -22.28 45.51
C VAL A 61 -8.05 -22.12 45.55
N ARG A 62 -7.40 -22.49 46.66
CA ARG A 62 -5.94 -22.44 46.80
C ARG A 62 -5.25 -23.30 45.75
N ALA A 63 -5.67 -24.56 45.62
CA ALA A 63 -5.14 -25.49 44.63
C ALA A 63 -5.37 -24.99 43.19
N PHE A 64 -6.57 -24.44 42.91
CA PHE A 64 -6.88 -23.85 41.61
C PHE A 64 -5.92 -22.72 41.25
N ILE A 65 -5.75 -21.71 42.12
CA ILE A 65 -4.85 -20.57 41.86
C ILE A 65 -3.39 -21.03 41.66
N GLU A 66 -2.95 -22.04 42.41
CA GLU A 66 -1.61 -22.62 42.26
C GLU A 66 -1.40 -23.32 40.92
N SER A 67 -2.46 -23.92 40.35
CA SER A 67 -2.40 -24.60 39.05
C SER A 67 -2.31 -23.66 37.85
N LEU A 68 -2.67 -22.38 38.01
CA LEU A 68 -2.74 -21.43 36.91
C LEU A 68 -1.36 -21.07 36.35
N VAL A 69 -1.20 -21.23 35.04
CA VAL A 69 -0.01 -20.83 34.27
C VAL A 69 -0.07 -19.36 33.89
N SER A 70 1.08 -18.68 33.80
CA SER A 70 1.10 -17.21 33.64
C SER A 70 0.66 -16.70 32.27
N HIS A 71 0.69 -17.56 31.25
CA HIS A 71 0.23 -17.28 29.89
C HIS A 71 -0.01 -18.59 29.15
N TYR A 72 -0.83 -18.54 28.11
CA TYR A 72 -0.97 -19.62 27.14
C TYR A 72 -0.38 -19.20 25.81
N VAL A 73 0.19 -20.18 25.10
CA VAL A 73 0.56 -20.09 23.69
C VAL A 73 -0.35 -21.07 22.96
N LEU A 74 -1.24 -20.55 22.12
CA LEU A 74 -2.32 -21.25 21.44
C LEU A 74 -2.15 -21.16 19.93
N ASP A 75 -2.97 -21.92 19.21
CA ASP A 75 -3.06 -21.89 17.74
C ASP A 75 -1.70 -22.02 17.03
N GLY A 76 -0.95 -23.07 17.40
CA GLY A 76 0.37 -23.34 16.82
C GLY A 76 1.43 -22.26 17.10
N GLY A 77 1.20 -21.34 18.04
CA GLY A 77 2.07 -20.21 18.31
C GLY A 77 1.57 -18.88 17.74
N ALA A 78 0.41 -18.85 17.08
CA ALA A 78 -0.17 -17.62 16.53
C ALA A 78 -0.86 -16.75 17.58
N LEU A 79 -1.25 -17.30 18.74
CA LEU A 79 -1.97 -16.57 19.78
C LEU A 79 -1.29 -16.74 21.15
N VAL A 80 -1.06 -15.63 21.85
CA VAL A 80 -0.60 -15.59 23.24
C VAL A 80 -1.61 -14.86 24.10
N VAL A 81 -2.06 -15.51 25.18
CA VAL A 81 -3.02 -14.93 26.13
C VAL A 81 -2.35 -14.76 27.48
N CYS A 82 -2.34 -13.55 28.03
CA CYS A 82 -1.73 -13.22 29.33
C CYS A 82 -2.51 -12.09 30.03
N HIS A 83 -2.17 -11.76 31.27
CA HIS A 83 -2.89 -10.72 32.03
C HIS A 83 -2.43 -9.30 31.66
N ALA A 84 -1.18 -8.93 31.92
CA ALA A 84 -0.68 -7.57 31.72
C ALA A 84 0.06 -7.32 30.39
N GLY A 85 0.48 -8.38 29.71
CA GLY A 85 1.29 -8.29 28.49
C GLY A 85 2.57 -9.13 28.53
N LEU A 86 3.02 -9.57 27.36
CA LEU A 86 4.17 -10.45 27.26
C LEU A 86 4.96 -10.26 25.95
N PRO A 87 6.23 -9.78 26.01
CA PRO A 87 7.06 -9.63 24.82
C PRO A 87 7.46 -11.00 24.24
N GLU A 88 7.73 -11.03 22.92
CA GLU A 88 7.98 -12.26 22.15
C GLU A 88 9.08 -13.15 22.76
N LYS A 89 10.16 -12.53 23.27
CA LYS A 89 11.28 -13.23 23.93
C LYS A 89 10.87 -14.10 25.13
N TYR A 90 9.66 -13.93 25.67
CA TYR A 90 9.13 -14.70 26.79
C TYR A 90 8.04 -15.71 26.41
N HIS A 91 7.62 -15.75 25.16
CA HIS A 91 6.60 -16.69 24.69
C HIS A 91 7.07 -18.13 24.88
N GLY A 92 6.24 -18.95 25.52
CA GLY A 92 6.53 -20.37 25.80
C GLY A 92 7.60 -20.61 26.87
N ARG A 93 8.06 -19.57 27.59
CA ARG A 93 9.09 -19.71 28.63
C ARG A 93 8.50 -19.67 30.02
N THR A 94 8.99 -20.52 30.92
CA THR A 94 8.56 -20.54 32.33
C THR A 94 9.69 -20.06 33.25
N SER A 95 9.53 -18.88 33.85
CA SER A 95 10.40 -18.41 34.93
C SER A 95 9.67 -17.43 35.85
N GLY A 96 10.20 -17.20 37.05
CA GLY A 96 9.65 -16.20 37.98
C GLY A 96 9.59 -14.79 37.36
N ARG A 97 10.59 -14.43 36.55
CA ARG A 97 10.60 -13.15 35.81
C ARG A 97 9.50 -13.09 34.75
N VAL A 98 9.29 -14.16 33.99
CA VAL A 98 8.21 -14.24 32.99
C VAL A 98 6.84 -14.14 33.66
N ARG A 99 6.64 -14.87 34.76
CA ARG A 99 5.40 -14.80 35.55
C ARG A 99 5.17 -13.40 36.09
N SER A 100 6.20 -12.73 36.61
CA SER A 100 6.08 -11.35 37.08
C SER A 100 5.65 -10.41 35.96
N HIS A 101 6.28 -10.51 34.79
CA HIS A 101 5.96 -9.64 33.64
C HIS A 101 4.52 -9.86 33.16
N ALA A 102 4.10 -11.12 33.01
CA ALA A 102 2.75 -11.46 32.59
C ALA A 102 1.67 -10.97 33.58
N LEU A 103 1.98 -10.85 34.86
CA LEU A 103 1.02 -10.45 35.90
C LEU A 103 0.98 -8.94 36.17
N TYR A 104 2.10 -8.25 36.02
CA TYR A 104 2.25 -6.87 36.48
C TYR A 104 2.64 -5.87 35.39
N GLY A 105 3.17 -6.37 34.27
CA GLY A 105 3.86 -5.54 33.28
C GLY A 105 5.21 -5.03 33.79
N GLU A 106 5.82 -4.14 33.00
CA GLU A 106 7.04 -3.43 33.35
C GLU A 106 6.68 -1.98 33.72
N THR A 107 7.19 -1.50 34.85
CA THR A 107 6.95 -0.12 35.34
C THR A 107 8.14 0.77 35.03
N THR A 108 7.92 2.05 34.76
CA THR A 108 9.00 3.04 34.57
C THR A 108 9.72 3.40 35.89
N GLY A 109 9.12 3.05 37.03
CA GLY A 109 9.57 3.45 38.36
C GLY A 109 8.91 4.76 38.84
N GLU A 110 8.17 5.44 37.97
CA GLU A 110 7.42 6.66 38.29
C GLU A 110 6.00 6.33 38.75
N THR A 111 5.36 7.30 39.41
CA THR A 111 3.97 7.24 39.85
C THR A 111 3.23 8.43 39.25
N ASP A 112 2.03 8.20 38.72
CA ASP A 112 1.20 9.26 38.12
C ASP A 112 0.54 10.15 39.18
N GLU A 113 -0.17 11.19 38.74
CA GLU A 113 -0.90 12.13 39.60
C GLU A 113 -2.00 11.47 40.46
N PHE A 114 -2.42 10.25 40.10
CA PHE A 114 -3.41 9.46 40.82
C PHE A 114 -2.77 8.44 41.79
N GLY A 115 -1.44 8.45 41.94
CA GLY A 115 -0.73 7.54 42.83
C GLY A 115 -0.54 6.12 42.26
N LEU A 116 -0.75 5.92 40.96
CA LEU A 116 -0.61 4.63 40.28
C LEU A 116 0.75 4.52 39.56
N PRO A 117 1.40 3.34 39.55
CA PRO A 117 2.70 3.21 38.87
C PRO A 117 2.56 3.36 37.35
N VAL A 118 3.38 4.24 36.77
CA VAL A 118 3.46 4.43 35.31
C VAL A 118 4.10 3.19 34.68
N ARG A 119 3.50 2.69 33.59
CA ARG A 119 3.92 1.46 32.92
C ARG A 119 4.58 1.76 31.60
N TYR A 120 5.55 0.92 31.25
CA TYR A 120 6.19 0.94 29.95
C TYR A 120 5.18 0.48 28.87
N PRO A 121 4.96 1.25 27.79
CA PRO A 121 4.00 0.93 26.74
C PRO A 121 4.55 -0.15 25.79
N TRP A 122 4.85 -1.35 26.32
CA TRP A 122 5.53 -2.43 25.60
C TRP A 122 4.84 -2.86 24.28
N ALA A 123 3.53 -2.62 24.15
CA ALA A 123 2.76 -2.86 22.94
C ALA A 123 3.24 -1.99 21.75
N GLU A 124 3.75 -0.78 22.00
CA GLU A 124 4.33 0.09 20.96
C GLU A 124 5.60 -0.51 20.34
N ASP A 125 6.36 -1.27 21.13
CA ASP A 125 7.63 -1.87 20.70
C ASP A 125 7.48 -3.33 20.26
N TYR A 126 6.30 -3.91 20.42
CA TYR A 126 6.10 -5.31 20.09
C TYR A 126 6.20 -5.52 18.57
N ARG A 127 7.04 -6.47 18.15
CA ARG A 127 7.27 -6.84 16.72
C ARG A 127 7.18 -8.35 16.51
N GLY A 128 6.58 -9.05 17.48
CA GLY A 128 6.49 -10.51 17.44
C GLY A 128 5.40 -11.01 16.52
N ARG A 129 5.57 -12.26 16.04
CA ARG A 129 4.63 -12.87 15.09
C ARG A 129 3.28 -13.21 15.71
N ALA A 130 3.26 -13.64 16.96
CA ALA A 130 2.03 -14.04 17.64
C ALA A 130 1.16 -12.82 17.99
N ALA A 131 -0.15 -12.95 17.87
CA ALA A 131 -1.08 -11.99 18.45
C ALA A 131 -1.04 -12.10 19.98
N VAL A 132 -0.93 -10.98 20.70
CA VAL A 132 -0.93 -10.97 22.17
C VAL A 132 -2.21 -10.35 22.71
N VAL A 133 -3.05 -11.16 23.35
CA VAL A 133 -4.29 -10.75 24.00
C VAL A 133 -4.04 -10.59 25.50
N TYR A 134 -4.40 -9.43 26.04
CA TYR A 134 -4.16 -9.09 27.44
C TYR A 134 -5.25 -8.19 28.03
N GLY A 135 -5.21 -7.94 29.33
CA GLY A 135 -6.14 -7.08 30.07
C GLY A 135 -5.68 -6.84 31.51
N HIS A 136 -5.17 -5.64 31.81
CA HIS A 136 -4.68 -5.27 33.16
C HIS A 136 -4.84 -3.78 33.45
N THR A 137 -4.55 -2.94 32.46
CA THR A 137 -4.77 -1.50 32.53
C THR A 137 -5.94 -1.19 31.60
N PRO A 138 -7.09 -0.76 32.15
CA PRO A 138 -8.27 -0.49 31.36
C PRO A 138 -8.03 0.53 30.25
N THR A 139 -8.63 0.29 29.09
CA THR A 139 -8.66 1.21 27.96
C THR A 139 -10.12 1.57 27.61
N PRO A 140 -10.41 2.74 27.01
CA PRO A 140 -11.79 3.11 26.68
C PRO A 140 -12.44 2.17 25.65
N ARG A 141 -11.64 1.66 24.71
CA ARG A 141 -12.02 0.74 23.63
C ARG A 141 -10.89 -0.25 23.39
N ALA A 142 -11.22 -1.47 22.99
CA ALA A 142 -10.23 -2.43 22.53
C ALA A 142 -9.79 -2.05 21.11
N SER A 143 -8.49 -1.84 20.91
CA SER A 143 -7.88 -1.57 19.62
C SER A 143 -6.62 -2.41 19.42
N TRP A 144 -6.35 -2.79 18.18
CA TRP A 144 -5.14 -3.52 17.82
C TRP A 144 -3.96 -2.55 17.70
N LEU A 145 -2.87 -2.83 18.42
CA LEU A 145 -1.60 -2.12 18.30
C LEU A 145 -0.47 -3.13 18.14
N ASN A 146 0.22 -3.06 17.00
CA ASN A 146 1.37 -3.91 16.68
C ASN A 146 1.13 -5.42 16.87
N ASN A 147 -0.08 -5.92 16.63
CA ASN A 147 -0.50 -7.31 16.87
C ASN A 147 -0.73 -7.66 18.35
N THR A 148 -0.97 -6.66 19.18
CA THR A 148 -1.40 -6.81 20.58
C THR A 148 -2.76 -6.16 20.76
N ILE A 149 -3.55 -6.64 21.73
CA ILE A 149 -4.87 -6.08 22.04
C ILE A 149 -5.20 -6.20 23.53
N CYS A 150 -5.62 -5.07 24.12
CA CYS A 150 -6.15 -5.02 25.48
C CYS A 150 -7.67 -5.23 25.44
N LEU A 151 -8.17 -6.31 26.05
CA LEU A 151 -9.61 -6.58 26.22
C LEU A 151 -10.17 -6.00 27.53
N ASP A 152 -9.31 -5.50 28.42
CA ASP A 152 -9.78 -4.77 29.59
C ASP A 152 -10.27 -3.39 29.17
N THR A 153 -11.57 -3.32 28.90
CA THR A 153 -12.30 -2.08 28.59
C THR A 153 -13.03 -1.51 29.80
N GLY A 154 -12.53 -1.82 31.01
CA GLY A 154 -13.02 -1.23 32.25
C GLY A 154 -14.43 -1.64 32.65
N CYS A 155 -14.89 -2.86 32.32
CA CYS A 155 -16.23 -3.35 32.67
C CYS A 155 -16.59 -3.14 34.15
N VAL A 156 -15.64 -3.36 35.06
CA VAL A 156 -15.86 -3.19 36.51
C VAL A 156 -16.13 -1.72 36.89
N PHE A 157 -15.63 -0.79 36.10
CA PHE A 157 -15.76 0.66 36.29
C PHE A 157 -16.91 1.26 35.47
N GLY A 158 -17.80 0.44 34.89
CA GLY A 158 -18.92 0.90 34.07
C GLY A 158 -18.64 0.98 32.56
N GLY A 159 -17.50 0.48 32.11
CA GLY A 159 -17.16 0.36 30.68
C GLY A 159 -17.88 -0.81 30.00
N ARG A 160 -17.14 -1.63 29.25
CA ARG A 160 -17.70 -2.77 28.48
C ARG A 160 -17.03 -4.09 28.87
N MET A 161 -17.77 -5.19 28.82
CA MET A 161 -17.19 -6.55 28.85
C MET A 161 -16.88 -6.95 27.42
N THR A 162 -15.59 -7.07 27.10
CA THR A 162 -15.12 -7.28 25.73
C THR A 162 -14.51 -8.67 25.56
N ALA A 163 -14.82 -9.30 24.43
CA ALA A 163 -14.30 -10.58 24.00
C ALA A 163 -13.71 -10.47 22.58
N LEU A 164 -12.71 -11.29 22.31
CA LEU A 164 -12.13 -11.47 20.98
C LEU A 164 -12.52 -12.85 20.45
N ARG A 165 -13.10 -12.90 19.26
CA ARG A 165 -13.25 -14.14 18.49
C ARG A 165 -11.98 -14.36 17.67
N TRP A 166 -11.34 -15.51 17.86
CA TRP A 166 -10.11 -15.90 17.20
C TRP A 166 -10.35 -17.19 16.39
N PRO A 167 -9.86 -17.30 15.14
CA PRO A 167 -8.89 -16.44 14.46
C PRO A 167 -9.46 -15.25 13.68
N GLU A 168 -10.77 -15.00 13.72
CA GLU A 168 -11.44 -13.97 12.92
C GLU A 168 -11.05 -12.53 13.31
N ARG A 169 -10.47 -12.36 14.51
CA ARG A 169 -10.09 -11.08 15.12
C ARG A 169 -11.27 -10.11 15.31
N GLU A 170 -12.48 -10.66 15.39
CA GLU A 170 -13.73 -9.92 15.62
C GLU A 170 -13.89 -9.59 17.11
N LEU A 171 -14.18 -8.32 17.41
CA LEU A 171 -14.49 -7.86 18.75
C LEU A 171 -15.99 -7.94 19.01
N VAL A 172 -16.35 -8.51 20.15
CA VAL A 172 -17.73 -8.56 20.64
C VAL A 172 -17.75 -8.01 22.05
N ASP A 173 -18.68 -7.12 22.34
CA ASP A 173 -18.75 -6.50 23.65
C ASP A 173 -20.18 -6.17 24.08
N VAL A 174 -20.37 -6.05 25.40
CA VAL A 174 -21.63 -5.63 26.01
C VAL A 174 -21.35 -4.55 27.07
N PRO A 175 -22.24 -3.55 27.23
CA PRO A 175 -22.06 -2.54 28.28
C PRO A 175 -22.16 -3.17 29.68
N ALA A 176 -21.43 -2.62 30.64
CA ALA A 176 -21.57 -3.02 32.04
C ALA A 176 -22.98 -2.72 32.55
N GLU A 177 -23.54 -3.62 33.35
CA GLU A 177 -24.86 -3.44 33.98
C GLU A 177 -24.89 -2.20 34.91
N ARG A 178 -23.77 -1.96 35.60
CA ARG A 178 -23.55 -0.84 36.52
C ARG A 178 -22.06 -0.63 36.78
N VAL A 179 -21.72 0.47 37.43
CA VAL A 179 -20.39 0.68 38.04
C VAL A 179 -20.29 -0.21 39.28
N TRP A 180 -19.40 -1.21 39.25
CA TRP A 180 -19.17 -2.14 40.36
C TRP A 180 -18.08 -1.67 41.31
N TYR A 181 -17.15 -0.85 40.82
CA TYR A 181 -16.11 -0.20 41.59
C TYR A 181 -15.86 1.19 41.01
N GLU A 182 -15.75 2.21 41.86
CA GLU A 182 -15.51 3.58 41.40
C GLU A 182 -14.07 3.73 40.85
N PRO A 183 -13.89 4.22 39.62
CA PRO A 183 -12.57 4.37 39.04
C PRO A 183 -11.80 5.51 39.72
N VAL A 184 -10.58 5.23 40.17
CA VAL A 184 -9.66 6.25 40.70
C VAL A 184 -9.17 7.19 39.59
N LYS A 185 -9.06 6.66 38.37
CA LYS A 185 -8.70 7.39 37.14
C LYS A 185 -9.88 7.33 36.15
N PRO A 186 -10.36 8.46 35.60
CA PRO A 186 -11.42 8.44 34.59
C PRO A 186 -11.09 7.49 33.43
N LEU A 187 -12.05 6.66 33.04
CA LEU A 187 -11.89 5.71 31.93
C LEU A 187 -11.74 6.42 30.58
N THR A 188 -12.36 7.59 30.42
CA THR A 188 -12.27 8.44 29.23
C THR A 188 -11.46 9.68 29.56
N THR A 189 -10.29 9.83 28.97
CA THR A 189 -9.55 11.09 28.96
C THR A 189 -9.74 11.77 27.61
N GLU A 190 -10.14 13.05 27.59
CA GLU A 190 -10.38 13.86 26.38
C GLU A 190 -9.13 14.15 25.53
N ALA A 191 -7.98 13.53 25.83
CA ALA A 191 -6.75 13.73 25.07
C ALA A 191 -6.81 12.99 23.72
N PRO A 192 -6.79 13.70 22.57
CA PRO A 192 -6.74 13.06 21.26
C PRO A 192 -5.42 12.30 21.09
N GLY A 193 -5.48 11.06 20.56
CA GLY A 193 -4.33 10.34 20.02
C GLY A 193 -3.40 9.62 21.00
N GLY A 194 -3.61 9.71 22.32
CA GLY A 194 -2.79 8.98 23.30
C GLY A 194 -3.09 7.48 23.41
N ALA A 195 -4.24 7.02 22.90
CA ALA A 195 -4.71 5.64 23.04
C ALA A 195 -4.24 4.69 21.92
N ASP A 196 -3.77 5.22 20.79
CA ASP A 196 -3.46 4.41 19.59
C ASP A 196 -1.95 4.07 19.46
N GLY A 197 -1.12 4.51 20.42
CA GLY A 197 0.31 4.25 20.47
C GLY A 197 1.11 4.82 19.30
N ARG A 198 2.40 4.49 19.21
CA ARG A 198 3.26 4.78 18.05
C ARG A 198 3.33 3.55 17.14
N PRO A 199 2.63 3.54 15.99
CA PRO A 199 2.56 2.35 15.15
C PRO A 199 3.80 2.14 14.28
N LEU A 200 4.71 3.11 14.22
CA LEU A 200 5.92 3.08 13.39
C LEU A 200 7.15 3.50 14.19
N ASP A 201 8.25 2.74 14.05
CA ASP A 201 9.56 3.08 14.60
C ASP A 201 10.58 3.24 13.47
N LEU A 202 11.51 4.19 13.60
CA LEU A 202 12.64 4.37 12.69
C LEU A 202 13.48 3.08 12.56
N ALA A 203 13.59 2.31 13.64
CA ALA A 203 14.24 1.01 13.72
C ALA A 203 13.53 -0.08 12.90
N ASP A 204 12.35 0.17 12.34
CA ASP A 204 11.70 -0.75 11.40
C ASP A 204 12.31 -0.64 9.99
N VAL A 205 12.84 0.54 9.62
CA VAL A 205 13.22 0.85 8.23
C VAL A 205 14.69 1.26 8.00
N ARG A 206 15.41 1.74 9.02
CA ARG A 206 16.81 2.21 8.88
C ARG A 206 17.83 1.08 8.64
N GLY A 207 18.99 1.33 8.04
CA GLY A 207 20.05 0.31 7.92
C GLY A 207 19.72 -0.80 6.90
N ARG A 208 20.48 -1.89 6.90
CA ARG A 208 20.26 -3.03 6.00
C ARG A 208 18.98 -3.79 6.37
N ARG A 209 18.08 -4.01 5.41
CA ARG A 209 16.81 -4.72 5.63
C ARG A 209 16.65 -5.93 4.73
N ILE A 210 15.84 -6.87 5.19
CA ILE A 210 15.36 -8.01 4.42
C ILE A 210 13.86 -8.09 4.66
N VAL A 211 13.08 -7.93 3.59
CA VAL A 211 11.63 -8.11 3.62
C VAL A 211 11.32 -9.50 3.09
N GLU A 212 10.64 -10.31 3.89
CA GLU A 212 10.09 -11.60 3.47
C GLU A 212 8.76 -11.36 2.75
N THR A 213 8.60 -11.95 1.57
CA THR A 213 7.40 -11.82 0.72
C THR A 213 6.86 -13.20 0.37
N ARG A 214 5.54 -13.34 0.34
CA ARG A 214 4.85 -14.55 -0.15
C ARG A 214 5.16 -14.80 -1.65
N HIS A 215 5.44 -13.73 -2.39
CA HIS A 215 5.54 -13.75 -3.86
C HIS A 215 6.94 -14.02 -4.41
N MET A 216 7.99 -13.58 -3.72
CA MET A 216 9.37 -13.71 -4.23
C MET A 216 10.41 -14.01 -3.13
N GLY A 217 9.97 -14.55 -1.99
CA GLY A 217 10.85 -14.89 -0.88
C GLY A 217 11.47 -13.65 -0.25
N ARG A 218 12.77 -13.69 0.03
CA ARG A 218 13.48 -12.62 0.75
C ARG A 218 14.07 -11.60 -0.21
N ILE A 219 13.67 -10.34 -0.06
CA ILE A 219 14.18 -9.21 -0.83
C ILE A 219 15.03 -8.33 0.09
N ALA A 220 16.31 -8.16 -0.26
CA ALA A 220 17.24 -7.35 0.50
C ALA A 220 17.19 -5.88 0.04
N VAL A 221 17.24 -4.96 1.00
CA VAL A 221 17.39 -3.52 0.80
C VAL A 221 18.71 -3.07 1.40
N LYS A 222 19.53 -2.38 0.60
CA LYS A 222 20.79 -1.82 1.06
C LYS A 222 20.55 -0.60 1.94
N GLU A 223 21.48 -0.36 2.87
CA GLU A 223 21.38 0.75 3.82
C GLU A 223 21.31 2.13 3.14
N GLU A 224 22.09 2.34 2.09
CA GLU A 224 22.13 3.59 1.31
C GLU A 224 20.74 3.91 0.71
N ASN A 225 20.11 2.90 0.11
CA ASN A 225 18.77 2.99 -0.48
C ASN A 225 17.69 3.21 0.59
N ALA A 226 17.82 2.55 1.75
CA ALA A 226 16.92 2.76 2.88
C ALA A 226 17.02 4.21 3.41
N ALA A 227 18.23 4.77 3.49
CA ALA A 227 18.42 6.16 3.91
C ALA A 227 17.79 7.16 2.94
N ALA A 228 17.92 6.94 1.62
CA ALA A 228 17.29 7.76 0.60
C ALA A 228 15.75 7.71 0.67
N ALA A 229 15.18 6.51 0.84
CA ALA A 229 13.74 6.35 1.04
C ALA A 229 13.24 7.03 2.31
N LEU A 230 14.03 7.00 3.40
CA LEU A 230 13.67 7.66 4.66
C LEU A 230 13.53 9.17 4.51
N GLU A 231 14.45 9.79 3.77
CA GLU A 231 14.38 11.23 3.50
C GLU A 231 13.08 11.60 2.80
N VAL A 232 12.71 10.84 1.76
CA VAL A 232 11.49 11.10 0.99
C VAL A 232 10.24 10.87 1.84
N MET A 233 10.18 9.73 2.52
CA MET A 233 9.02 9.31 3.30
C MET A 233 8.76 10.22 4.51
N SER A 234 9.82 10.63 5.23
CA SER A 234 9.67 11.40 6.46
C SER A 234 9.32 12.87 6.25
N ARG A 235 9.61 13.43 5.06
CA ARG A 235 9.45 14.86 4.79
C ARG A 235 8.32 15.21 3.84
N PHE A 236 8.01 14.32 2.90
CA PHE A 236 7.20 14.69 1.74
C PHE A 236 6.05 13.73 1.45
N ALA A 237 5.99 12.58 2.12
CA ALA A 237 4.92 11.63 1.90
C ALA A 237 3.60 12.11 2.53
N VAL A 238 2.49 11.51 2.07
CA VAL A 238 1.21 11.57 2.79
C VAL A 238 1.36 10.94 4.18
N ASP A 239 0.32 11.08 5.02
CA ASP A 239 0.27 10.40 6.30
C ASP A 239 0.60 8.91 6.14
N PRO A 240 1.66 8.39 6.79
CA PRO A 240 2.07 7.00 6.67
C PRO A 240 0.93 6.00 6.92
N ARG A 241 -0.03 6.34 7.77
CA ARG A 241 -1.16 5.46 8.08
C ARG A 241 -2.11 5.26 6.89
N LEU A 242 -2.11 6.19 5.94
CA LEU A 242 -2.88 6.11 4.69
C LEU A 242 -2.05 5.54 3.52
N LEU A 243 -0.74 5.37 3.69
CA LEU A 243 0.17 4.88 2.66
C LEU A 243 0.32 3.36 2.72
N GLY A 244 -0.68 2.64 2.20
CA GLY A 244 -0.70 1.18 2.21
C GLY A 244 0.03 0.48 1.06
N TYR A 245 0.41 1.21 0.00
CA TYR A 245 0.98 0.63 -1.22
C TYR A 245 1.79 1.66 -2.01
N LEU A 246 2.88 1.22 -2.64
CA LEU A 246 3.58 1.95 -3.69
C LEU A 246 3.67 1.10 -4.96
N PRO A 247 3.40 1.69 -6.13
CA PRO A 247 3.41 0.96 -7.38
C PRO A 247 4.83 0.61 -7.84
N PRO A 248 5.02 -0.54 -8.51
CA PRO A 248 6.32 -0.90 -9.05
C PRO A 248 6.67 -0.07 -10.28
N THR A 249 7.97 0.04 -10.52
CA THR A 249 8.55 0.43 -11.79
C THR A 249 8.16 -0.55 -12.89
N MET A 250 8.16 -0.08 -14.13
CA MET A 250 7.78 -0.88 -15.29
C MET A 250 8.94 -0.95 -16.28
N ALA A 251 9.22 -2.15 -16.78
CA ALA A 251 10.26 -2.37 -17.80
C ALA A 251 9.68 -2.20 -19.22
N PRO A 252 10.49 -1.74 -20.19
CA PRO A 252 10.10 -1.71 -21.59
C PRO A 252 10.26 -3.08 -22.25
N THR A 253 9.61 -3.21 -23.41
CA THR A 253 9.82 -4.36 -24.30
C THR A 253 11.26 -4.46 -24.77
N ALA A 254 11.66 -5.64 -25.25
CA ALA A 254 12.96 -5.80 -25.90
C ALA A 254 13.09 -4.84 -27.09
N THR A 255 14.31 -4.48 -27.47
CA THR A 255 14.52 -3.60 -28.63
C THR A 255 14.02 -4.26 -29.89
N SER A 256 13.34 -3.47 -30.72
CA SER A 256 12.70 -4.02 -31.91
C SER A 256 13.71 -4.47 -32.96
N LYS A 257 13.41 -5.61 -33.60
CA LYS A 257 14.11 -6.10 -34.78
C LYS A 257 13.50 -5.56 -36.08
N GLU A 258 12.35 -4.90 -36.00
CA GLU A 258 11.66 -4.36 -37.16
C GLU A 258 12.41 -3.17 -37.76
N GLY A 259 12.56 -3.17 -39.09
CA GLY A 259 13.40 -2.21 -39.80
C GLY A 259 14.90 -2.38 -39.52
N THR A 260 15.37 -3.58 -39.19
CA THR A 260 16.81 -3.91 -39.20
C THR A 260 17.19 -4.47 -40.58
N GLY A 261 18.08 -3.79 -41.31
CA GLY A 261 18.59 -4.25 -42.61
C GLY A 261 17.88 -3.73 -43.88
N GLY A 262 16.83 -2.89 -43.74
CA GLY A 262 16.19 -2.17 -44.86
C GLY A 262 16.69 -0.73 -44.97
N GLY A 263 16.84 -0.21 -46.19
CA GLY A 263 17.18 1.19 -46.44
C GLY A 263 16.14 2.16 -45.85
N ALA A 264 16.51 3.45 -45.76
CA ALA A 264 15.83 4.52 -45.00
C ALA A 264 14.31 4.75 -45.22
N ALA A 265 13.64 4.00 -46.10
CA ALA A 265 12.26 4.21 -46.49
C ALA A 265 11.21 3.71 -45.47
N ASP A 266 11.49 2.66 -44.68
CA ASP A 266 10.46 2.04 -43.81
C ASP A 266 10.50 2.49 -42.34
N GLY A 267 11.42 3.40 -41.96
CA GLY A 267 11.46 4.07 -40.65
C GLY A 267 11.35 3.12 -39.44
N GLY A 268 12.46 2.50 -39.03
CA GLY A 268 12.47 1.47 -37.99
C GLY A 268 11.96 1.89 -36.59
N PHE A 269 11.65 0.89 -35.78
CA PHE A 269 11.17 1.05 -34.40
C PHE A 269 12.26 0.77 -33.37
N LEU A 270 12.18 1.46 -32.22
CA LEU A 270 12.95 1.09 -31.02
C LEU A 270 12.18 0.10 -30.14
N GLU A 271 10.85 0.29 -30.04
CA GLU A 271 9.90 -0.57 -29.33
C GLU A 271 8.78 -0.94 -30.30
N HIS A 272 8.44 -2.22 -30.35
CA HIS A 272 7.35 -2.73 -31.17
C HIS A 272 6.59 -3.85 -30.43
N PRO A 273 5.27 -4.01 -30.65
CA PRO A 273 4.45 -4.98 -29.93
C PRO A 273 4.92 -6.43 -30.07
N ALA A 274 5.49 -6.79 -31.23
CA ALA A 274 5.94 -8.14 -31.54
C ALA A 274 6.92 -8.69 -30.49
N GLU A 275 7.85 -7.87 -30.02
CA GLU A 275 8.82 -8.26 -29.00
C GLU A 275 8.17 -8.50 -27.63
N ALA A 276 7.09 -7.77 -27.30
CA ALA A 276 6.37 -7.96 -26.04
C ALA A 276 5.58 -9.26 -26.06
N PHE A 277 4.84 -9.53 -27.14
CA PHE A 277 4.08 -10.78 -27.31
C PHE A 277 4.98 -12.00 -27.35
N ALA A 278 6.10 -11.94 -28.10
CA ALA A 278 7.06 -13.03 -28.16
C ALA A 278 7.70 -13.32 -26.79
N ALA A 279 7.97 -12.29 -25.98
CA ALA A 279 8.51 -12.46 -24.63
C ALA A 279 7.49 -13.15 -23.70
N TYR A 280 6.22 -12.75 -23.73
CA TYR A 280 5.17 -13.42 -22.94
C TYR A 280 4.93 -14.86 -23.39
N ARG A 281 4.92 -15.12 -24.69
CA ARG A 281 4.84 -16.49 -25.24
C ARG A 281 5.99 -17.35 -24.72
N ALA A 282 7.23 -16.84 -24.75
CA ALA A 282 8.40 -17.54 -24.25
C ALA A 282 8.35 -17.80 -22.74
N ASP A 283 7.66 -16.95 -21.99
CA ASP A 283 7.39 -17.11 -20.56
C ASP A 283 6.20 -18.05 -20.26
N GLY A 284 5.55 -18.60 -21.29
CA GLY A 284 4.40 -19.51 -21.17
C GLY A 284 3.04 -18.83 -21.02
N VAL A 285 2.95 -17.53 -21.35
CA VAL A 285 1.71 -16.75 -21.24
C VAL A 285 1.01 -16.65 -22.58
N ARG A 286 -0.09 -17.39 -22.72
CA ARG A 286 -0.91 -17.40 -23.94
C ARG A 286 -1.75 -16.15 -24.09
N GLN A 287 -2.51 -15.75 -23.08
CA GLN A 287 -3.38 -14.57 -23.17
C GLN A 287 -2.78 -13.37 -22.46
N VAL A 288 -2.65 -12.27 -23.19
CA VAL A 288 -2.25 -10.97 -22.69
C VAL A 288 -3.33 -9.93 -22.96
N ILE A 289 -3.40 -8.90 -22.14
CA ILE A 289 -4.24 -7.73 -22.35
C ILE A 289 -3.33 -6.53 -22.67
N CYS A 290 -3.62 -5.87 -23.78
CA CYS A 290 -3.02 -4.60 -24.17
C CYS A 290 -3.92 -3.49 -23.66
N GLU A 291 -3.40 -2.64 -22.78
CA GLU A 291 -4.11 -1.46 -22.28
C GLU A 291 -3.44 -0.20 -22.82
N GLU A 292 -4.23 0.81 -23.20
CA GLU A 292 -3.71 2.12 -23.55
C GLU A 292 -2.83 2.64 -22.41
N LYS A 293 -1.60 3.02 -22.76
CA LYS A 293 -0.72 3.69 -21.82
C LYS A 293 -1.09 5.16 -21.80
N HIS A 294 -1.95 5.52 -20.86
CA HIS A 294 -2.29 6.92 -20.60
C HIS A 294 -1.04 7.72 -20.23
N MET A 295 -0.93 8.92 -20.77
CA MET A 295 0.22 9.80 -20.52
C MET A 295 -0.15 10.85 -19.48
N GLY A 296 0.15 10.55 -18.22
CA GLY A 296 -0.16 11.41 -17.08
C GLY A 296 0.85 11.24 -15.95
N SER A 297 0.35 11.04 -14.75
CA SER A 297 1.13 10.64 -13.59
C SER A 297 0.39 9.58 -12.81
N ARG A 298 1.08 8.47 -12.52
CA ARG A 298 0.52 7.37 -11.73
C ARG A 298 0.10 7.85 -10.34
N ALA A 299 -1.14 7.52 -10.00
CA ALA A 299 -1.81 7.89 -8.77
C ALA A 299 -2.45 6.67 -8.14
N VAL A 300 -2.22 6.48 -6.84
CA VAL A 300 -2.89 5.47 -6.04
C VAL A 300 -3.90 6.19 -5.17
N ALA A 301 -5.16 5.74 -5.20
CA ALA A 301 -6.23 6.33 -4.42
C ALA A 301 -6.75 5.33 -3.37
N LEU A 302 -6.58 5.65 -2.09
CA LEU A 302 -7.31 5.01 -1.00
C LEU A 302 -8.66 5.70 -0.87
N VAL A 303 -9.74 4.95 -1.07
CA VAL A 303 -11.11 5.46 -0.98
C VAL A 303 -11.81 4.72 0.16
N CYS A 304 -12.15 5.44 1.22
CA CYS A 304 -13.03 4.93 2.27
C CYS A 304 -14.47 5.37 1.99
N ARG A 305 -15.46 4.64 2.50
CA ARG A 305 -16.88 5.00 2.35
C ARG A 305 -17.22 6.37 2.94
N ASP A 306 -16.59 6.72 4.06
CA ASP A 306 -16.68 8.01 4.72
C ASP A 306 -15.42 8.30 5.57
N ALA A 307 -15.38 9.48 6.19
CA ALA A 307 -14.26 9.91 7.02
C ALA A 307 -14.20 9.20 8.39
N ASP A 308 -15.34 8.71 8.91
CA ASP A 308 -15.38 7.98 10.17
C ASP A 308 -14.70 6.62 10.02
N LEU A 309 -14.99 5.91 8.93
CA LEU A 309 -14.28 4.68 8.57
C LEU A 309 -12.79 4.93 8.34
N ALA A 310 -12.41 6.00 7.64
CA ALA A 310 -11.00 6.35 7.43
C ALA A 310 -10.27 6.54 8.76
N ARG A 311 -10.90 7.22 9.73
CA ARG A 311 -10.39 7.40 11.10
C ARG A 311 -10.33 6.07 11.86
N GLU A 312 -11.38 5.27 11.82
CA GLU A 312 -11.46 4.02 12.58
C GLU A 312 -10.52 2.92 12.06
N ARG A 313 -10.46 2.74 10.73
CA ARG A 313 -9.71 1.66 10.08
C ARG A 313 -8.24 2.01 9.84
N PHE A 314 -7.96 3.26 9.51
CA PHE A 314 -6.63 3.72 9.11
C PHE A 314 -6.06 4.78 10.05
N GLY A 315 -6.80 5.28 11.06
CA GLY A 315 -6.32 6.38 11.89
C GLY A 315 -6.15 7.68 11.12
N ALA A 316 -6.95 7.91 10.06
CA ALA A 316 -6.88 9.12 9.26
C ALA A 316 -7.09 10.40 10.12
N PRO A 317 -6.48 11.54 9.74
CA PRO A 317 -6.81 12.84 10.33
C PRO A 317 -8.29 13.19 10.18
N ASP A 318 -8.81 14.02 11.09
CA ASP A 318 -10.22 14.43 11.06
C ASP A 318 -10.61 15.07 9.71
N GLY A 319 -11.72 14.57 9.14
CA GLY A 319 -12.27 15.04 7.87
C GLY A 319 -11.64 14.39 6.61
N ALA A 320 -10.55 13.64 6.73
CA ALA A 320 -9.99 12.89 5.61
C ALA A 320 -10.79 11.61 5.36
N SER A 321 -11.19 11.38 4.11
CA SER A 321 -11.95 10.20 3.67
C SER A 321 -11.12 9.19 2.87
N GLY A 322 -9.80 9.44 2.78
CA GLY A 322 -8.89 8.68 1.96
C GLY A 322 -7.62 9.46 1.64
N THR A 323 -6.89 9.02 0.62
CA THR A 323 -5.73 9.75 0.10
C THR A 323 -5.53 9.48 -1.37
N ILE A 324 -4.85 10.39 -2.07
CA ILE A 324 -4.37 10.19 -3.43
C ILE A 324 -2.89 10.52 -3.43
N HIS A 325 -2.03 9.53 -3.70
CA HIS A 325 -0.59 9.69 -3.66
C HIS A 325 0.10 9.27 -4.95
N THR A 326 1.25 9.86 -5.19
CA THR A 326 2.13 9.57 -6.34
C THR A 326 2.90 8.26 -6.13
N ARG A 327 3.60 7.80 -7.16
CA ARG A 327 4.50 6.62 -7.10
C ARG A 327 5.59 6.67 -6.00
N THR A 328 5.85 7.84 -5.41
CA THR A 328 6.84 8.02 -4.34
C THR A 328 6.19 8.31 -2.98
N GLY A 329 4.87 8.17 -2.87
CA GLY A 329 4.12 8.35 -1.63
C GLY A 329 3.78 9.80 -1.30
N ARG A 330 4.17 10.76 -2.14
CA ARG A 330 3.83 12.19 -1.96
C ARG A 330 2.35 12.45 -2.26
N PRO A 331 1.71 13.43 -1.60
CA PRO A 331 0.36 13.89 -1.96
C PRO A 331 0.28 14.19 -3.45
N PHE A 332 -0.77 13.70 -4.11
CA PHE A 332 -0.98 14.02 -5.52
C PHE A 332 -1.47 15.46 -5.68
N PHE A 333 -2.25 16.02 -4.77
CA PHE A 333 -2.58 17.46 -4.82
C PHE A 333 -1.99 18.15 -3.61
N ASP A 334 -1.49 19.37 -3.82
CA ASP A 334 -1.03 20.21 -2.71
C ASP A 334 -2.25 20.77 -1.95
N ASP A 335 -3.40 20.91 -2.64
CA ASP A 335 -4.68 21.28 -2.05
C ASP A 335 -5.46 20.04 -1.57
N VAL A 336 -5.73 20.01 -0.26
CA VAL A 336 -6.50 18.97 0.41
C VAL A 336 -7.97 18.99 -0.04
N GLN A 337 -8.55 20.16 -0.34
CA GLN A 337 -9.94 20.27 -0.79
C GLN A 337 -10.13 19.68 -2.19
N LEU A 338 -9.16 19.87 -3.07
CA LEU A 338 -9.14 19.22 -4.38
C LEU A 338 -9.04 17.69 -4.24
N THR A 339 -8.18 17.19 -3.34
CA THR A 339 -8.09 15.75 -3.03
C THR A 339 -9.44 15.19 -2.60
N GLU A 340 -10.10 15.84 -1.63
CA GLU A 340 -11.42 15.41 -1.15
C GLU A 340 -12.51 15.51 -2.21
N THR A 341 -12.42 16.48 -3.12
CA THR A 341 -13.35 16.59 -4.25
C THR A 341 -13.21 15.42 -5.21
N VAL A 342 -11.99 15.04 -5.57
CA VAL A 342 -11.73 13.85 -6.41
C VAL A 342 -12.17 12.57 -5.69
N LEU A 343 -11.85 12.41 -4.40
CA LEU A 343 -12.29 11.25 -3.60
C LEU A 343 -13.81 11.18 -3.50
N ARG A 344 -14.53 12.31 -3.41
CA ARG A 344 -15.99 12.34 -3.38
C ARG A 344 -16.61 11.83 -4.68
N VAL A 345 -16.04 12.18 -5.83
CA VAL A 345 -16.48 11.65 -7.14
C VAL A 345 -16.29 10.14 -7.18
N LEU A 346 -15.12 9.63 -6.76
CA LEU A 346 -14.85 8.20 -6.68
C LEU A 346 -15.83 7.48 -5.75
N ARG A 347 -16.07 8.00 -4.54
CA ARG A 347 -17.03 7.41 -3.59
C ARG A 347 -18.44 7.31 -4.18
N ARG A 348 -18.92 8.38 -4.82
CA ARG A 348 -20.25 8.39 -5.44
C ARG A 348 -20.35 7.39 -6.58
N ALA A 349 -19.32 7.31 -7.43
CA ALA A 349 -19.27 6.34 -8.52
C ALA A 349 -19.26 4.90 -8.00
N LEU A 350 -18.55 4.62 -6.90
CA LEU A 350 -18.54 3.31 -6.24
C LEU A 350 -19.90 2.95 -5.62
N GLU A 351 -20.57 3.91 -4.97
CA GLU A 351 -21.91 3.72 -4.41
C GLU A 351 -22.95 3.48 -5.52
N ASP A 352 -22.97 4.34 -6.55
CA ASP A 352 -23.92 4.26 -7.65
C ASP A 352 -23.73 3.02 -8.53
N SER A 353 -22.52 2.45 -8.58
CA SER A 353 -22.24 1.19 -9.28
C SER A 353 -22.51 -0.06 -8.44
N GLY A 354 -22.79 0.08 -7.14
CA GLY A 354 -23.04 -1.04 -6.22
C GLY A 354 -21.79 -1.84 -5.84
N LEU A 355 -20.59 -1.30 -6.08
CA LEU A 355 -19.33 -2.02 -5.87
C LEU A 355 -19.00 -2.26 -4.40
N TRP A 356 -19.48 -1.41 -3.49
CA TRP A 356 -19.32 -1.64 -2.04
C TRP A 356 -19.98 -2.95 -1.60
N GLN A 357 -21.21 -3.20 -2.08
CA GLN A 357 -21.97 -4.40 -1.74
C GLN A 357 -21.43 -5.64 -2.45
N GLU A 358 -21.10 -5.52 -3.75
CA GLU A 358 -20.58 -6.66 -4.52
C GLU A 358 -19.21 -7.12 -4.02
N LEU A 359 -18.34 -6.17 -3.64
CA LEU A 359 -17.02 -6.45 -3.09
C LEU A 359 -17.01 -6.58 -1.56
N ASP A 360 -18.18 -6.60 -0.90
CA ASP A 360 -18.34 -6.74 0.55
C ASP A 360 -17.29 -5.93 1.34
N THR A 361 -17.26 -4.63 1.08
CA THR A 361 -16.21 -3.76 1.61
C THR A 361 -16.68 -2.32 1.77
N ASP A 362 -16.03 -1.61 2.69
CA ASP A 362 -16.23 -0.18 2.91
C ASP A 362 -14.99 0.66 2.55
N TRP A 363 -13.89 0.02 2.10
CA TRP A 363 -12.71 0.72 1.58
C TRP A 363 -12.09 -0.03 0.43
N LEU A 364 -11.42 0.69 -0.46
CA LEU A 364 -10.62 0.08 -1.53
C LEU A 364 -9.42 0.93 -1.93
N LEU A 365 -8.43 0.28 -2.55
CA LEU A 365 -7.28 0.93 -3.19
C LEU A 365 -7.39 0.83 -4.70
N LEU A 366 -7.32 1.96 -5.39
CA LEU A 366 -7.27 2.04 -6.85
C LEU A 366 -5.85 2.39 -7.31
N ASP A 367 -5.44 1.78 -8.43
CA ASP A 367 -4.28 2.21 -9.21
C ASP A 367 -4.78 2.86 -10.51
N ALA A 368 -4.30 4.08 -10.78
CA ALA A 368 -4.79 4.90 -11.86
C ALA A 368 -3.70 5.78 -12.47
N GLU A 369 -3.97 6.32 -13.65
CA GLU A 369 -3.22 7.42 -14.23
C GLU A 369 -4.05 8.70 -14.13
N LEU A 370 -3.49 9.77 -13.56
CA LEU A 370 -4.09 11.11 -13.55
C LEU A 370 -3.51 11.97 -14.67
N MET A 371 -4.37 12.59 -15.45
CA MET A 371 -4.08 13.40 -16.63
C MET A 371 -4.68 14.81 -16.48
N PRO A 372 -4.10 15.84 -17.15
CA PRO A 372 -2.98 15.79 -18.08
C PRO A 372 -1.62 15.57 -17.43
N TRP A 373 -0.61 15.28 -18.23
CA TRP A 373 0.79 15.28 -17.76
C TRP A 373 1.22 16.64 -17.21
N SER A 374 0.70 17.74 -17.77
CA SER A 374 0.96 19.11 -17.28
C SER A 374 0.50 19.34 -15.84
N LEU A 375 -0.45 18.56 -15.31
CA LEU A 375 -0.96 18.69 -13.95
C LEU A 375 0.13 18.55 -12.88
N LYS A 376 1.15 17.73 -13.13
CA LYS A 376 2.28 17.53 -12.21
C LYS A 376 3.64 17.89 -12.77
N ALA A 377 3.79 17.93 -14.09
CA ALA A 377 5.09 18.07 -14.73
C ALA A 377 5.36 19.47 -15.31
N GLU A 378 4.61 20.52 -14.94
CA GLU A 378 4.74 21.86 -15.53
C GLU A 378 6.19 22.39 -15.51
N GLY A 379 6.88 22.30 -14.37
CA GLY A 379 8.27 22.73 -14.26
C GLY A 379 9.22 21.98 -15.19
N LEU A 380 9.03 20.67 -15.34
CA LEU A 380 9.82 19.83 -16.24
C LEU A 380 9.51 20.16 -17.72
N LEU A 381 8.23 20.30 -18.05
CA LEU A 381 7.73 20.73 -19.37
C LEU A 381 8.34 22.07 -19.77
N ARG A 382 8.30 23.07 -18.88
CA ARG A 382 8.80 24.41 -19.17
C ARG A 382 10.32 24.44 -19.33
N ASN A 383 11.05 23.80 -18.41
CA ASN A 383 12.50 23.96 -18.31
C ASN A 383 13.31 22.99 -19.19
N GLN A 384 12.74 21.83 -19.55
CA GLN A 384 13.45 20.84 -20.36
C GLN A 384 12.83 20.73 -21.76
N TYR A 385 11.54 20.40 -21.86
CA TYR A 385 10.91 20.08 -23.15
C TYR A 385 10.62 21.33 -23.99
N ALA A 386 9.97 22.33 -23.41
CA ALA A 386 9.64 23.59 -24.09
C ALA A 386 10.89 24.40 -24.45
N ALA A 387 11.96 24.28 -23.64
CA ALA A 387 13.26 24.90 -23.92
C ALA A 387 13.87 24.39 -25.23
N VAL A 388 13.88 23.07 -25.46
CA VAL A 388 14.35 22.46 -26.71
C VAL A 388 13.54 22.95 -27.91
N GLY A 389 12.21 22.96 -27.77
CA GLY A 389 11.32 23.46 -28.83
C GLY A 389 11.52 24.96 -29.12
N ALA A 390 11.70 25.78 -28.09
CA ALA A 390 11.92 27.23 -28.22
C ALA A 390 13.26 27.53 -28.90
N ALA A 391 14.34 26.88 -28.47
CA ALA A 391 15.66 27.04 -29.09
C ALA A 391 15.64 26.61 -30.56
N SER A 392 14.99 25.49 -30.87
CA SER A 392 14.88 24.98 -32.25
C SER A 392 14.13 25.96 -33.14
N ARG A 393 12.99 26.51 -32.70
CA ARG A 393 12.20 27.49 -33.46
C ARG A 393 12.94 28.82 -33.65
N ALA A 394 13.81 29.21 -32.73
CA ALA A 394 14.59 30.44 -32.84
C ALA A 394 15.75 30.31 -33.84
N VAL A 395 16.41 29.14 -33.89
CA VAL A 395 17.66 28.96 -34.64
C VAL A 395 17.43 28.47 -36.08
N PHE A 396 16.57 27.46 -36.27
CA PHE A 396 16.46 26.80 -37.58
C PHE A 396 16.00 27.72 -38.73
N PRO A 397 15.03 28.64 -38.56
CA PRO A 397 14.60 29.50 -39.68
C PRO A 397 15.74 30.32 -40.28
N GLY A 398 16.60 30.91 -39.44
CA GLY A 398 17.75 31.70 -39.91
C GLY A 398 18.84 30.85 -40.56
N VAL A 399 19.12 29.67 -40.00
CA VAL A 399 20.09 28.71 -40.57
C VAL A 399 19.64 28.21 -41.94
N LEU A 400 18.36 27.84 -42.08
CA LEU A 400 17.79 27.36 -43.33
C LEU A 400 17.82 28.45 -44.40
N ALA A 401 17.38 29.67 -44.07
CA ALA A 401 17.40 30.80 -45.00
C ALA A 401 18.83 31.14 -45.49
N ALA A 402 19.82 31.07 -44.60
CA ALA A 402 21.22 31.30 -44.95
C ALA A 402 21.78 30.24 -45.90
N LEU A 403 21.47 28.97 -45.65
CA LEU A 403 21.90 27.83 -46.49
C LEU A 403 21.20 27.84 -47.86
N GLU A 404 19.90 28.10 -47.89
CA GLU A 404 19.13 28.27 -49.14
C GLU A 404 19.68 29.43 -49.98
N GLY A 405 20.01 30.55 -49.33
CA GLY A 405 20.64 31.67 -50.01
C GLY A 405 22.04 31.35 -50.55
N ALA A 406 22.82 30.50 -49.87
CA ALA A 406 24.13 30.06 -50.34
C ALA A 406 24.01 29.09 -51.54
N GLU A 407 23.08 28.14 -51.48
CA GLU A 407 22.76 27.23 -52.58
C GLU A 407 22.32 28.00 -53.83
N ALA A 408 21.44 29.00 -53.68
CA ALA A 408 20.97 29.85 -54.77
C ALA A 408 22.10 30.68 -55.45
N ARG A 409 23.22 30.91 -54.75
CA ARG A 409 24.42 31.57 -55.30
C ARG A 409 25.41 30.59 -55.95
N GLY A 410 25.08 29.30 -56.02
CA GLY A 410 25.94 28.26 -56.59
C GLY A 410 27.02 27.74 -55.63
N VAL A 411 26.87 27.95 -54.32
CA VAL A 411 27.76 27.33 -53.32
C VAL A 411 27.24 25.92 -53.01
N GLU A 412 28.12 24.92 -53.08
CA GLU A 412 27.80 23.52 -52.77
C GLU A 412 27.50 23.32 -51.27
N VAL A 413 26.22 23.46 -50.88
CA VAL A 413 25.74 23.27 -49.50
C VAL A 413 24.51 22.35 -49.40
N SER A 414 24.10 21.72 -50.49
CA SER A 414 22.85 20.93 -50.60
C SER A 414 22.74 19.83 -49.53
N ALA A 415 23.82 19.08 -49.28
CA ALA A 415 23.86 18.04 -48.25
C ALA A 415 23.69 18.61 -46.83
N LEU A 416 24.29 19.77 -46.55
CA LEU A 416 24.16 20.45 -45.25
C LEU A 416 22.75 21.02 -45.08
N LEU A 417 22.19 21.63 -46.12
CA LEU A 417 20.82 22.14 -46.14
C LEU A 417 19.81 21.02 -45.90
N GLY A 418 19.92 19.89 -46.60
CA GLY A 418 19.08 18.70 -46.39
C GLY A 418 19.13 18.24 -44.94
N LYS A 419 20.34 18.09 -44.37
CA LYS A 419 20.52 17.71 -42.97
C LYS A 419 19.84 18.69 -41.99
N GLN A 420 19.99 20.01 -42.18
CA GLN A 420 19.36 20.98 -41.29
C GLN A 420 17.83 21.01 -41.44
N ARG A 421 17.28 20.79 -42.65
CA ARG A 421 15.82 20.69 -42.87
C ARG A 421 15.23 19.52 -42.10
N GLU A 422 15.86 18.36 -42.19
CA GLU A 422 15.42 17.18 -41.45
C GLU A 422 15.50 17.41 -39.94
N ARG A 423 16.56 18.03 -39.42
CA ARG A 423 16.69 18.32 -37.98
C ARG A 423 15.64 19.31 -37.48
N ALA A 424 15.28 20.29 -38.31
CA ALA A 424 14.18 21.20 -38.01
C ALA A 424 12.84 20.46 -37.95
N SER A 425 12.61 19.52 -38.86
CA SER A 425 11.41 18.66 -38.86
C SER A 425 11.35 17.75 -37.63
N ASP A 426 12.46 17.10 -37.26
CA ASP A 426 12.57 16.26 -36.06
C ASP A 426 12.25 17.06 -34.78
N ALA A 427 12.75 18.28 -34.67
CA ALA A 427 12.48 19.17 -33.53
C ALA A 427 11.04 19.68 -33.48
N ALA A 428 10.40 19.88 -34.65
CA ALA A 428 8.98 20.19 -34.73
C ALA A 428 8.13 18.99 -34.27
N ALA A 429 8.42 17.78 -34.78
CA ALA A 429 7.74 16.55 -34.38
C ALA A 429 7.87 16.27 -32.87
N PHE A 430 9.04 16.50 -32.28
CA PHE A 430 9.25 16.46 -30.83
C PHE A 430 8.33 17.43 -30.08
N THR A 431 8.21 18.67 -30.58
CA THR A 431 7.36 19.70 -29.98
C THR A 431 5.89 19.30 -30.04
N ASP A 432 5.45 18.78 -31.19
CA ASP A 432 4.08 18.34 -31.39
C ASP A 432 3.75 17.12 -30.53
N ALA A 433 4.72 16.22 -30.33
CA ALA A 433 4.54 15.03 -29.49
C ALA A 433 4.23 15.40 -28.03
N TYR A 434 5.03 16.26 -27.38
CA TYR A 434 4.80 16.56 -25.96
C TYR A 434 3.56 17.43 -25.74
N ARG A 435 3.20 18.30 -26.69
CA ARG A 435 2.04 19.20 -26.58
C ARG A 435 0.71 18.46 -26.50
N ARG A 436 0.60 17.26 -27.08
CA ARG A 436 -0.63 16.43 -27.04
C ARG A 436 -1.05 16.06 -25.62
N TYR A 437 -0.12 16.09 -24.66
CA TYR A 437 -0.36 15.68 -23.27
C TYR A 437 -0.50 16.86 -22.30
N CYS A 438 -0.65 18.07 -22.84
CA CYS A 438 -0.72 19.31 -22.08
C CYS A 438 -2.01 20.07 -22.38
N TRP A 439 -2.84 20.27 -21.36
CA TRP A 439 -3.99 21.18 -21.42
C TRP A 439 -4.15 21.90 -20.06
N PRO A 440 -4.81 23.06 -20.03
CA PRO A 440 -5.07 23.77 -18.78
C PRO A 440 -6.03 23.01 -17.88
N VAL A 441 -5.83 23.14 -16.58
CA VAL A 441 -6.70 22.59 -15.52
C VAL A 441 -7.07 23.74 -14.59
N ASP A 442 -8.34 23.82 -14.20
CA ASP A 442 -8.84 24.80 -13.23
C ASP A 442 -9.66 24.07 -12.15
N GLY A 443 -9.11 23.98 -10.94
CA GLY A 443 -9.65 23.10 -9.90
C GLY A 443 -9.81 21.65 -10.41
N PRO A 444 -11.00 21.03 -10.28
CA PRO A 444 -11.25 19.69 -10.82
C PRO A 444 -11.49 19.68 -12.34
N ASP A 445 -11.82 20.81 -12.95
CA ASP A 445 -12.14 20.88 -14.38
C ASP A 445 -10.89 20.67 -15.24
N GLY A 446 -10.98 19.73 -16.17
CA GLY A 446 -9.86 19.32 -17.02
C GLY A 446 -9.02 18.18 -16.44
N ILE A 447 -9.22 17.78 -15.18
CA ILE A 447 -8.59 16.56 -14.63
C ILE A 447 -9.31 15.34 -15.20
N ARG A 448 -8.52 14.33 -15.60
CA ARG A 448 -9.02 13.02 -15.99
C ARG A 448 -8.28 11.94 -15.22
N MET A 449 -9.00 10.98 -14.67
CA MET A 449 -8.45 9.82 -13.97
C MET A 449 -8.82 8.56 -14.73
N ALA A 450 -7.84 7.75 -15.11
CA ALA A 450 -8.04 6.45 -15.74
C ALA A 450 -7.59 5.34 -14.77
N PRO A 451 -8.49 4.81 -13.93
CA PRO A 451 -8.21 3.63 -13.13
C PRO A 451 -7.96 2.43 -14.04
N PHE A 452 -7.00 1.58 -13.67
CA PHE A 452 -6.69 0.36 -14.41
C PHE A 452 -6.59 -0.88 -13.51
N GLN A 453 -6.55 -0.73 -12.19
CA GLN A 453 -6.62 -1.84 -11.24
C GLN A 453 -7.38 -1.44 -9.96
N ILE A 454 -8.12 -2.40 -9.41
CA ILE A 454 -8.59 -2.38 -8.03
C ILE A 454 -7.64 -3.29 -7.26
N LEU A 455 -6.81 -2.71 -6.39
CA LEU A 455 -5.66 -3.39 -5.80
C LEU A 455 -6.04 -4.26 -4.61
N ALA A 456 -6.76 -3.68 -3.64
CA ALA A 456 -7.14 -4.38 -2.43
C ALA A 456 -8.44 -3.81 -1.86
N VAL A 457 -9.15 -4.69 -1.15
CA VAL A 457 -10.35 -4.42 -0.35
C VAL A 457 -10.19 -5.13 1.00
N GLN A 458 -11.15 -4.96 1.91
CA GLN A 458 -11.16 -5.67 3.17
C GLN A 458 -11.00 -7.20 2.95
N GLY A 459 -9.96 -7.78 3.57
CA GLY A 459 -9.69 -9.23 3.53
C GLY A 459 -9.17 -9.79 2.21
N ARG A 460 -9.06 -9.01 1.12
CA ARG A 460 -8.67 -9.52 -0.21
C ARG A 460 -7.72 -8.60 -0.98
N ASN A 461 -6.64 -9.18 -1.49
CA ASN A 461 -5.78 -8.60 -2.52
C ASN A 461 -6.35 -8.94 -3.91
N LEU A 462 -7.02 -7.97 -4.54
CA LEU A 462 -7.66 -8.16 -5.84
C LEU A 462 -6.67 -8.09 -7.00
N ALA A 463 -5.50 -7.49 -6.80
CA ALA A 463 -4.44 -7.41 -7.81
C ALA A 463 -3.94 -8.80 -8.25
N THR A 464 -3.98 -9.80 -7.35
CA THR A 464 -3.61 -11.20 -7.64
C THR A 464 -4.83 -12.10 -7.83
N ALA A 465 -5.96 -11.79 -7.18
CA ALA A 465 -7.14 -12.65 -7.17
C ALA A 465 -8.00 -12.54 -8.43
N LEU A 466 -8.01 -11.38 -9.10
CA LEU A 466 -8.85 -11.15 -10.29
C LEU A 466 -8.02 -10.94 -11.56
N PRO A 467 -8.41 -11.57 -12.68
CA PRO A 467 -7.91 -11.22 -14.01
C PRO A 467 -8.12 -9.74 -14.35
N HIS A 468 -7.25 -9.20 -15.20
CA HIS A 468 -7.28 -7.79 -15.60
C HIS A 468 -8.58 -7.40 -16.32
N ASP A 469 -9.13 -8.25 -17.19
CA ASP A 469 -10.41 -8.00 -17.87
C ASP A 469 -11.57 -7.89 -16.88
N GLN A 470 -11.60 -8.73 -15.85
CA GLN A 470 -12.62 -8.66 -14.81
C GLN A 470 -12.48 -7.39 -13.97
N GLN A 471 -11.26 -7.03 -13.53
CA GLN A 471 -11.03 -5.77 -12.80
C GLN A 471 -11.46 -4.56 -13.64
N LEU A 472 -11.12 -4.57 -14.92
CA LEU A 472 -11.47 -3.49 -15.84
C LEU A 472 -12.98 -3.41 -16.09
N ALA A 473 -13.70 -4.52 -16.11
CA ALA A 473 -15.17 -4.52 -16.17
C ALA A 473 -15.80 -3.92 -14.89
N LEU A 474 -15.22 -4.16 -13.70
CA LEU A 474 -15.65 -3.49 -12.47
C LEU A 474 -15.43 -1.98 -12.57
N ILE A 475 -14.24 -1.57 -13.06
CA ILE A 475 -13.89 -0.17 -13.27
C ILE A 475 -14.81 0.49 -14.30
N ASP A 476 -15.15 -0.18 -15.40
CA ASP A 476 -16.06 0.36 -16.41
C ASP A 476 -17.42 0.68 -15.81
N ARG A 477 -17.99 -0.22 -14.99
CA ARG A 477 -19.26 0.05 -14.30
C ARG A 477 -19.17 1.26 -13.38
N MET A 478 -18.05 1.44 -12.66
CA MET A 478 -17.80 2.63 -11.86
C MET A 478 -17.77 3.90 -12.73
N ILE A 479 -17.11 3.85 -13.89
CA ILE A 479 -17.02 4.98 -14.84
C ILE A 479 -18.39 5.30 -15.45
N GLU A 480 -19.17 4.28 -15.80
CA GLU A 480 -20.53 4.43 -16.35
C GLU A 480 -21.48 5.05 -15.33
N ALA A 481 -21.32 4.70 -14.05
CA ALA A 481 -22.09 5.24 -12.93
C ALA A 481 -21.72 6.69 -12.58
N GLU A 482 -20.62 7.24 -13.11
CA GLU A 482 -20.24 8.64 -12.85
C GLU A 482 -21.31 9.61 -13.35
N LYS A 483 -21.97 10.26 -12.41
CA LYS A 483 -22.90 11.36 -12.67
C LYS A 483 -22.13 12.69 -12.73
N PRO A 484 -22.51 13.62 -13.63
CA PRO A 484 -21.98 14.97 -13.60
C PRO A 484 -22.14 15.59 -12.21
N ALA A 485 -21.15 16.38 -11.78
CA ALA A 485 -21.18 16.97 -10.46
C ALA A 485 -22.32 18.00 -10.36
N ALA A 486 -23.07 17.97 -9.25
CA ALA A 486 -24.28 18.77 -9.05
C ALA A 486 -24.01 20.29 -8.91
N ASP A 487 -22.74 20.66 -8.75
CA ASP A 487 -22.19 22.01 -8.59
C ASP A 487 -21.82 22.70 -9.92
N GLY A 488 -22.12 22.08 -11.08
CA GLY A 488 -22.03 22.75 -12.39
C GLY A 488 -20.73 22.51 -13.17
N HIS A 489 -19.85 21.65 -12.68
CA HIS A 489 -18.66 21.19 -13.40
C HIS A 489 -19.05 20.15 -14.46
N GLY A 490 -18.81 20.47 -15.74
CA GLY A 490 -19.39 19.76 -16.88
C GLY A 490 -18.58 18.59 -17.45
N ALA A 491 -17.32 18.41 -17.03
CA ALA A 491 -16.46 17.34 -17.54
C ALA A 491 -16.43 16.15 -16.57
N ARG A 492 -16.61 14.93 -17.10
CA ARG A 492 -16.37 13.69 -16.35
C ARG A 492 -14.92 13.60 -15.91
N LEU A 493 -14.69 13.27 -14.64
CA LEU A 493 -13.39 12.96 -14.08
C LEU A 493 -12.89 11.62 -14.60
N LEU A 494 -13.73 10.58 -14.62
CA LEU A 494 -13.28 9.23 -14.91
C LEU A 494 -13.21 8.98 -16.42
N ALA A 495 -12.13 8.34 -16.83
CA ALA A 495 -11.85 8.01 -18.22
C ALA A 495 -11.68 6.49 -18.38
N PRO A 496 -12.32 5.86 -19.39
CA PRO A 496 -12.12 4.46 -19.67
C PRO A 496 -10.73 4.21 -20.27
N THR A 497 -10.25 2.98 -20.13
CA THR A 497 -8.98 2.54 -20.72
C THR A 497 -9.27 1.68 -21.95
N ARG A 498 -8.88 2.16 -23.15
CA ARG A 498 -8.96 1.35 -24.36
C ARG A 498 -8.10 0.11 -24.19
N ARG A 499 -8.60 -1.04 -24.63
CA ARG A 499 -7.93 -2.33 -24.43
C ARG A 499 -8.24 -3.34 -25.52
N LEU A 500 -7.36 -4.34 -25.65
CA LEU A 500 -7.50 -5.48 -26.55
C LEU A 500 -6.84 -6.71 -25.92
N ILE A 501 -7.52 -7.86 -25.96
CA ILE A 501 -6.93 -9.16 -25.58
C ILE A 501 -6.23 -9.76 -26.80
N VAL A 502 -5.01 -10.25 -26.61
CA VAL A 502 -4.20 -10.89 -27.64
C VAL A 502 -3.84 -12.31 -27.18
N ASP A 503 -4.06 -13.29 -28.07
CA ASP A 503 -3.53 -14.64 -27.94
C ASP A 503 -2.13 -14.68 -28.59
N THR A 504 -1.09 -14.86 -27.77
CA THR A 504 0.32 -14.82 -28.21
C THR A 504 0.73 -16.02 -29.06
N GLU A 505 -0.13 -17.05 -29.14
CA GLU A 505 0.09 -18.23 -29.98
C GLU A 505 -0.69 -18.18 -31.31
N ASP A 506 -1.61 -17.22 -31.46
CA ASP A 506 -2.37 -16.99 -32.70
C ASP A 506 -1.78 -15.80 -33.48
N GLU A 507 -1.24 -16.08 -34.66
CA GLU A 507 -0.64 -15.07 -35.53
C GLU A 507 -1.63 -13.98 -35.98
N ALA A 508 -2.92 -14.33 -36.15
CA ALA A 508 -3.94 -13.35 -36.52
C ALA A 508 -4.24 -12.39 -35.36
N SER A 509 -4.36 -12.92 -34.14
CA SER A 509 -4.55 -12.13 -32.92
C SER A 509 -3.36 -11.22 -32.64
N VAL A 510 -2.12 -11.72 -32.82
CA VAL A 510 -0.90 -10.92 -32.72
C VAL A 510 -0.89 -9.77 -33.74
N ALA A 511 -1.26 -10.04 -34.99
CA ALA A 511 -1.32 -9.02 -36.04
C ALA A 511 -2.40 -7.96 -35.77
N GLU A 512 -3.53 -8.35 -35.17
CA GLU A 512 -4.56 -7.41 -34.70
C GLU A 512 -4.03 -6.52 -33.57
N GLY A 513 -3.31 -7.09 -32.60
CA GLY A 513 -2.66 -6.35 -31.52
C GLY A 513 -1.65 -5.32 -32.02
N VAL A 514 -0.85 -5.68 -33.02
CA VAL A 514 0.08 -4.74 -33.69
C VAL A 514 -0.68 -3.60 -34.34
N ARG A 515 -1.73 -3.90 -35.11
CA ARG A 515 -2.54 -2.89 -35.82
C ARG A 515 -3.21 -1.92 -34.85
N TRP A 516 -3.82 -2.45 -33.80
CA TRP A 516 -4.45 -1.65 -32.75
C TRP A 516 -3.45 -0.66 -32.11
N TRP A 517 -2.23 -1.11 -31.84
CA TRP A 517 -1.17 -0.24 -31.31
C TRP A 517 -0.71 0.83 -32.31
N LEU A 518 -0.60 0.48 -33.61
CA LEU A 518 -0.26 1.44 -34.66
C LEU A 518 -1.34 2.53 -34.77
N ASP A 519 -2.62 2.16 -34.76
CA ASP A 519 -3.74 3.09 -34.82
C ASP A 519 -3.79 4.00 -33.58
N LEU A 520 -3.58 3.41 -32.39
CA LEU A 520 -3.51 4.13 -31.12
C LEU A 520 -2.39 5.18 -31.12
N THR A 521 -1.20 4.81 -31.56
CA THR A 521 -0.03 5.69 -31.54
C THR A 521 -0.06 6.73 -32.68
N ALA A 522 -0.63 6.41 -33.84
CA ALA A 522 -0.84 7.35 -34.94
C ALA A 522 -1.76 8.50 -34.54
N THR A 523 -2.78 8.23 -33.72
CA THR A 523 -3.70 9.24 -33.18
C THR A 523 -3.15 10.00 -31.98
N GLY A 524 -1.93 9.69 -31.53
CA GLY A 524 -1.22 10.43 -30.49
C GLY A 524 -1.25 9.82 -29.10
N GLY A 525 -1.69 8.57 -28.94
CA GLY A 525 -1.47 7.83 -27.70
C GLY A 525 0.02 7.59 -27.45
N GLU A 526 0.44 7.54 -26.19
CA GLU A 526 1.83 7.24 -25.84
C GLU A 526 2.23 5.83 -26.31
N GLY A 527 1.30 4.88 -26.30
CA GLY A 527 1.53 3.48 -26.62
C GLY A 527 0.64 2.59 -25.76
N MET A 528 1.14 1.41 -25.41
CA MET A 528 0.39 0.46 -24.60
C MET A 528 1.24 -0.16 -23.48
N VAL A 529 0.55 -0.70 -22.49
CA VAL A 529 1.10 -1.64 -21.51
C VAL A 529 0.53 -3.01 -21.82
N VAL A 530 1.41 -3.98 -22.10
CA VAL A 530 1.04 -5.38 -22.31
C VAL A 530 1.19 -6.12 -20.99
N LYS A 531 0.11 -6.70 -20.48
CA LYS A 531 0.07 -7.44 -19.21
C LYS A 531 -0.42 -8.86 -19.46
N PRO A 532 0.00 -9.87 -18.66
CA PRO A 532 -0.72 -11.14 -18.64
C PRO A 532 -2.21 -10.89 -18.36
N LEU A 533 -3.11 -11.68 -18.94
CA LEU A 533 -4.54 -11.51 -18.64
C LEU A 533 -4.85 -11.79 -17.16
N GLN A 534 -4.19 -12.79 -16.59
CA GLN A 534 -4.27 -13.11 -15.18
C GLN A 534 -3.47 -12.09 -14.35
N GLY A 535 -4.03 -11.61 -13.23
CA GLY A 535 -3.39 -10.61 -12.39
C GLY A 535 -2.08 -11.06 -11.73
N PHE A 536 -1.83 -12.37 -11.65
CA PHE A 536 -0.60 -12.95 -11.12
C PHE A 536 -0.19 -14.22 -11.89
N VAL A 537 1.03 -14.25 -12.42
CA VAL A 537 1.53 -15.37 -13.24
C VAL A 537 2.97 -15.74 -12.88
N ARG A 538 3.21 -17.05 -12.78
CA ARG A 538 4.55 -17.65 -12.68
C ARG A 538 4.88 -18.44 -13.95
N LYS A 539 6.15 -18.46 -14.30
CA LYS A 539 6.72 -19.32 -15.33
C LYS A 539 6.69 -20.77 -14.88
N GLY A 540 6.91 -21.70 -15.82
CA GLY A 540 7.01 -23.13 -15.51
C GLY A 540 8.12 -23.49 -14.50
N ASP A 541 9.12 -22.63 -14.31
CA ASP A 541 10.19 -22.79 -13.32
C ASP A 541 9.88 -22.12 -11.95
N GLY A 542 8.66 -21.60 -11.76
CA GLY A 542 8.21 -20.97 -10.54
C GLY A 542 8.59 -19.49 -10.38
N ARG A 543 9.41 -18.92 -11.27
CA ARG A 543 9.75 -17.49 -11.24
C ARG A 543 8.58 -16.62 -11.68
N LEU A 544 8.51 -15.40 -11.16
CA LEU A 544 7.47 -14.44 -11.49
C LEU A 544 7.61 -13.93 -12.93
N VAL A 545 6.50 -13.79 -13.64
CA VAL A 545 6.43 -13.12 -14.96
C VAL A 545 6.36 -11.61 -14.76
N GLN A 546 6.82 -10.82 -15.73
CA GLN A 546 6.67 -9.36 -15.68
C GLN A 546 5.18 -8.99 -15.56
N PRO A 547 4.77 -8.14 -14.61
CA PRO A 547 3.37 -7.76 -14.42
C PRO A 547 2.84 -6.86 -15.54
N GLY A 548 3.74 -6.22 -16.27
CA GLY A 548 3.42 -5.35 -17.39
C GLY A 548 4.70 -4.92 -18.09
N VAL A 549 4.62 -4.83 -19.42
CA VAL A 549 5.71 -4.38 -20.28
C VAL A 549 5.20 -3.22 -21.11
N LYS A 550 5.87 -2.06 -21.00
CA LYS A 550 5.51 -0.89 -21.82
C LYS A 550 6.04 -1.05 -23.25
N CYS A 551 5.21 -0.70 -24.22
CA CYS A 551 5.55 -0.62 -25.64
C CYS A 551 5.09 0.75 -26.17
N ARG A 552 6.03 1.69 -26.27
CA ARG A 552 5.75 3.09 -26.55
C ARG A 552 5.86 3.41 -28.03
N GLY A 553 4.95 4.28 -28.51
CA GLY A 553 4.87 4.73 -29.88
C GLY A 553 6.11 5.48 -30.34
N ARG A 554 6.38 5.38 -31.64
CA ARG A 554 7.55 6.00 -32.27
C ARG A 554 7.61 7.52 -32.05
N GLU A 555 6.50 8.22 -32.23
CA GLU A 555 6.50 9.68 -32.04
C GLU A 555 6.60 10.08 -30.56
N TYR A 556 6.01 9.31 -29.65
CA TYR A 556 6.17 9.51 -28.21
C TYR A 556 7.63 9.41 -27.78
N LEU A 557 8.36 8.41 -28.27
CA LEU A 557 9.75 8.17 -27.88
C LEU A 557 10.70 9.32 -28.23
N ARG A 558 10.31 10.29 -29.08
CA ARG A 558 11.07 11.54 -29.27
C ARG A 558 11.21 12.32 -27.97
N ILE A 559 10.17 12.30 -27.13
CA ILE A 559 10.16 12.96 -25.81
C ILE A 559 11.25 12.35 -24.91
N ILE A 560 11.46 11.03 -25.00
CA ILE A 560 12.35 10.29 -24.11
C ILE A 560 13.80 10.22 -24.62
N TYR A 561 13.98 9.96 -25.92
CA TYR A 561 15.29 9.72 -26.54
C TYR A 561 15.83 10.92 -27.32
N GLY A 562 15.05 11.99 -27.42
CA GLY A 562 15.39 13.23 -28.11
C GLY A 562 14.78 13.33 -29.51
N PRO A 563 14.75 14.54 -30.10
CA PRO A 563 14.07 14.82 -31.37
C PRO A 563 14.60 13.97 -32.53
N GLU A 564 15.91 13.74 -32.56
CA GLU A 564 16.63 13.10 -33.67
C GLU A 564 16.81 11.58 -33.50
N TYR A 565 16.14 10.95 -32.51
CA TYR A 565 16.42 9.55 -32.16
C TYR A 565 16.05 8.55 -33.27
N THR A 566 15.10 8.90 -34.14
CA THR A 566 14.64 8.05 -35.26
C THR A 566 15.62 7.99 -36.42
N ARG A 567 16.69 8.80 -36.40
CA ARG A 567 17.73 8.74 -37.44
C ARG A 567 18.46 7.40 -37.37
N PRO A 568 18.79 6.76 -38.51
CA PRO A 568 19.39 5.42 -38.53
C PRO A 568 20.60 5.27 -37.61
N GLU A 569 21.53 6.23 -37.64
CA GLU A 569 22.75 6.22 -36.84
C GLU A 569 22.48 6.31 -35.32
N ASN A 570 21.41 7.00 -34.92
CA ASN A 570 21.02 7.11 -33.52
C ASN A 570 20.21 5.89 -33.08
N LEU A 571 19.28 5.45 -33.91
CA LEU A 571 18.41 4.31 -33.63
C LEU A 571 19.22 3.02 -33.47
N ASP A 572 20.22 2.78 -34.33
CA ASP A 572 21.10 1.61 -34.23
C ASP A 572 21.93 1.61 -32.95
N ARG A 573 22.41 2.78 -32.51
CA ARG A 573 23.11 2.93 -31.22
C ARG A 573 22.18 2.66 -30.04
N LEU A 574 20.93 3.12 -30.12
CA LEU A 574 19.93 2.96 -29.05
C LEU A 574 19.36 1.54 -28.95
N ARG A 575 19.43 0.74 -30.03
CA ARG A 575 19.06 -0.69 -30.02
C ARG A 575 19.95 -1.52 -29.08
N VAL A 576 21.16 -1.04 -28.78
CA VAL A 576 22.07 -1.66 -27.80
C VAL A 576 21.73 -1.14 -26.40
N ARG A 577 20.72 -1.73 -25.73
CA ARG A 577 20.33 -1.38 -24.35
C ARG A 577 20.19 -2.60 -23.45
N HIS A 578 20.56 -2.46 -22.18
CA HIS A 578 20.52 -3.54 -21.19
C HIS A 578 19.29 -3.43 -20.28
N LEU A 579 18.31 -4.32 -20.49
CA LEU A 579 17.03 -4.29 -19.77
C LEU A 579 17.03 -5.10 -18.46
N GLY A 580 18.05 -5.92 -18.23
CA GLY A 580 18.07 -6.90 -17.13
C GLY A 580 17.89 -6.29 -15.74
N HIS A 581 18.58 -5.18 -15.47
CA HIS A 581 18.47 -4.51 -14.17
C HIS A 581 17.08 -3.91 -13.93
N LYS A 582 16.51 -3.19 -14.92
CA LYS A 582 15.15 -2.62 -14.85
C LYS A 582 14.08 -3.71 -14.70
N ARG A 583 14.21 -4.84 -15.42
CA ARG A 583 13.32 -6.00 -15.31
C ARG A 583 13.38 -6.65 -13.92
N SER A 584 14.57 -6.74 -13.33
CA SER A 584 14.76 -7.27 -11.97
C SER A 584 14.17 -6.34 -10.91
N LEU A 585 14.37 -5.02 -11.04
CA LEU A 585 13.74 -4.01 -10.19
C LEU A 585 12.21 -4.10 -10.23
N ALA A 586 11.62 -4.14 -11.44
CA ALA A 586 10.17 -4.26 -11.61
C ALA A 586 9.59 -5.48 -10.90
N LEU A 587 10.24 -6.65 -10.97
CA LEU A 587 9.77 -7.86 -10.28
C LEU A 587 9.91 -7.77 -8.76
N ARG A 588 11.04 -7.23 -8.26
CA ARG A 588 11.25 -7.05 -6.81
C ARG A 588 10.24 -6.08 -6.21
N GLU A 589 10.07 -4.92 -6.84
CA GLU A 589 9.10 -3.91 -6.40
C GLU A 589 7.67 -4.42 -6.52
N TYR A 590 7.33 -5.18 -7.57
CA TYR A 590 6.00 -5.76 -7.72
C TYR A 590 5.70 -6.78 -6.62
N ALA A 591 6.66 -7.66 -6.30
CA ALA A 591 6.52 -8.61 -5.20
C ALA A 591 6.36 -7.92 -3.83
N LEU A 592 7.07 -6.81 -3.60
CA LEU A 592 6.91 -5.99 -2.39
C LEU A 592 5.56 -5.28 -2.36
N GLY A 593 5.12 -4.72 -3.48
CA GLY A 593 3.80 -4.08 -3.61
C GLY A 593 2.68 -5.06 -3.33
N LEU A 594 2.73 -6.27 -3.89
CA LEU A 594 1.77 -7.34 -3.59
C LEU A 594 1.79 -7.77 -2.12
N GLU A 595 2.98 -7.89 -1.53
CA GLU A 595 3.11 -8.22 -0.11
C GLU A 595 2.52 -7.13 0.79
N ALA A 596 2.69 -5.84 0.44
CA ALA A 596 2.05 -4.74 1.15
C ALA A 596 0.52 -4.83 1.08
N LEU A 597 -0.03 -5.15 -0.10
CA LEU A 597 -1.47 -5.32 -0.30
C LEU A 597 -2.03 -6.50 0.49
N ASP A 598 -1.35 -7.66 0.50
CA ASP A 598 -1.77 -8.83 1.30
C ASP A 598 -1.82 -8.48 2.79
N ARG A 599 -0.74 -7.89 3.32
CA ARG A 599 -0.64 -7.46 4.72
C ARG A 599 -1.74 -6.45 5.08
N LEU A 600 -2.02 -5.51 4.19
CA LEU A 600 -3.05 -4.50 4.40
C LEU A 600 -4.45 -5.11 4.44
N ALA A 601 -4.75 -5.97 3.46
CA ALA A 601 -6.02 -6.66 3.32
C ALA A 601 -6.31 -7.56 4.52
N GLU A 602 -5.30 -8.29 5.02
CA GLU A 602 -5.38 -9.18 6.19
C GLU A 602 -5.40 -8.43 7.54
N GLY A 603 -5.21 -7.10 7.54
CA GLY A 603 -5.15 -6.32 8.77
C GLY A 603 -3.92 -6.61 9.63
N GLU A 604 -2.78 -6.89 9.00
CA GLU A 604 -1.49 -6.91 9.69
C GLU A 604 -1.16 -5.51 10.24
N PRO A 605 -0.31 -5.42 11.29
CA PRO A 605 0.14 -4.13 11.82
C PRO A 605 0.76 -3.20 10.77
N LEU A 606 0.58 -1.89 10.97
CA LEU A 606 1.06 -0.88 10.02
C LEU A 606 2.56 -1.01 9.71
N TRP A 607 3.40 -1.29 10.71
CA TRP A 607 4.85 -1.47 10.48
C TRP A 607 5.15 -2.63 9.53
N ARG A 608 4.36 -3.71 9.53
CA ARG A 608 4.50 -4.83 8.59
C ARG A 608 4.17 -4.39 7.17
N VAL A 609 3.10 -3.63 6.98
CA VAL A 609 2.76 -3.06 5.67
C VAL A 609 3.90 -2.13 5.20
N HIS A 610 4.38 -1.28 6.12
CA HIS A 610 5.42 -0.30 5.85
C HIS A 610 6.79 -0.89 5.54
N GLU A 611 7.16 -2.05 6.09
CA GLU A 611 8.39 -2.75 5.67
C GLU A 611 8.44 -2.93 4.15
N ALA A 612 7.32 -3.36 3.55
CA ALA A 612 7.22 -3.64 2.12
C ALA A 612 7.07 -2.35 1.30
N VAL A 613 6.22 -1.41 1.72
CA VAL A 613 6.05 -0.10 1.08
C VAL A 613 7.36 0.67 1.04
N PHE A 614 8.07 0.73 2.16
CA PHE A 614 9.34 1.43 2.27
C PHE A 614 10.43 0.77 1.42
N ALA A 615 10.42 -0.56 1.35
CA ALA A 615 11.35 -1.29 0.49
C ALA A 615 11.13 -0.95 -0.99
N VAL A 616 9.90 -0.78 -1.48
CA VAL A 616 9.63 -0.31 -2.86
C VAL A 616 10.31 1.04 -3.10
N LEU A 617 10.08 2.00 -2.20
CA LEU A 617 10.67 3.34 -2.32
C LEU A 617 12.21 3.30 -2.29
N ALA A 618 12.79 2.43 -1.46
CA ALA A 618 14.23 2.24 -1.41
C ALA A 618 14.77 1.65 -2.71
N LEU A 619 14.11 0.66 -3.31
CA LEU A 619 14.53 0.08 -4.59
C LEU A 619 14.45 1.10 -5.74
N GLU A 620 13.48 2.00 -5.73
CA GLU A 620 13.36 3.09 -6.71
C GLU A 620 14.54 4.08 -6.69
N SER A 621 15.33 4.11 -5.60
CA SER A 621 16.57 4.91 -5.55
C SER A 621 17.79 4.21 -6.17
N GLU A 622 17.67 2.94 -6.60
CA GLU A 622 18.74 2.26 -7.34
C GLU A 622 18.95 2.93 -8.72
N PRO A 623 20.20 3.27 -9.09
CA PRO A 623 20.46 3.95 -10.35
C PRO A 623 20.16 3.05 -11.54
N VAL A 624 19.22 3.48 -12.39
CA VAL A 624 18.86 2.81 -13.64
C VAL A 624 18.72 3.84 -14.75
N ASP A 625 18.85 3.41 -16.01
CA ASP A 625 18.64 4.28 -17.17
C ASP A 625 17.22 4.89 -17.13
N PRO A 626 17.08 6.22 -17.01
CA PRO A 626 15.77 6.88 -16.84
C PRO A 626 14.90 6.83 -18.10
N ARG A 627 15.45 6.39 -19.24
CA ARG A 627 14.72 6.27 -20.51
C ARG A 627 13.88 4.98 -20.59
N LEU A 628 14.10 4.03 -19.67
CA LEU A 628 13.50 2.69 -19.68
C LEU A 628 12.13 2.61 -19.01
#